data_AF-A0A2S2R059-F1
#
_entry.id   AF-A0A2S2R059-F1
#
_cell.length_a   1.000
_cell.length_b   1.000
_cell.length_c   1.000
_cell.angle_alpha   90.00
_cell.angle_beta   90.00
_cell.angle_gamma   90.00
#
_symmetry.space_group_name_H-M   'P 1'
#
loop_
_entity.id
_entity.type
_entity.pdbx_description
1 polymer ?
#
loop_
_entity_poly.entity_id
_entity_poly.type
_entity_poly.pdbx_seq_one_letter_code
_entity_poly.pdbx_strand_id
1 'polypeptide(L)'
;MAYCRTFKSQVSWTKLVSGEIQQRCFHSSPAVFGASKVAMSKLDTKPLPYDILEKRIKIVADRLGKPLSLAEKVLYSHLDDPVNQDIERGVSYLKLRPDRVAMQDATAQMAMLQFISSGLPKVAVPSTIHCDHLIEAQVGGVEDLKRAKDLNKEV
;
A
#
# COMPACT_ATOMS: atom_id res chain seq x y z
N MET A 1 -46.67 -46.49 1.74
CA MET A 1 -45.48 -45.85 2.36
C MET A 1 -44.27 -46.54 1.74
N ALA A 2 -43.43 -45.94 0.91
CA ALA A 2 -42.60 -44.77 1.19
C ALA A 2 -42.29 -43.96 -0.08
N TYR A 3 -42.06 -42.68 0.16
CA TYR A 3 -41.90 -41.58 -0.79
C TYR A 3 -40.54 -41.65 -1.53
N CYS A 4 -40.54 -41.76 -2.86
CA CYS A 4 -39.35 -41.48 -3.66
C CYS A 4 -39.34 -39.98 -4.01
N ARG A 5 -38.57 -39.19 -3.27
CA ARG A 5 -38.39 -37.74 -3.50
C ARG A 5 -37.24 -37.55 -4.50
N THR A 6 -37.59 -37.25 -5.74
CA THR A 6 -36.63 -36.76 -6.74
C THR A 6 -36.15 -35.36 -6.35
N PHE A 7 -34.91 -35.24 -5.88
CA PHE A 7 -34.24 -33.96 -5.71
C PHE A 7 -33.76 -33.48 -7.09
N LYS A 8 -34.54 -32.59 -7.73
CA LYS A 8 -34.04 -31.79 -8.85
C LYS A 8 -33.14 -30.69 -8.28
N SER A 9 -31.83 -30.89 -8.27
CA SER A 9 -30.89 -29.79 -8.05
C SER A 9 -30.83 -28.94 -9.32
N GLN A 10 -31.53 -27.80 -9.33
CA GLN A 10 -31.32 -26.74 -10.31
C GLN A 10 -29.96 -26.08 -10.04
N VAL A 11 -28.88 -26.71 -10.48
CA VAL A 11 -27.61 -26.01 -10.64
C VAL A 11 -27.52 -25.59 -12.09
N SER A 12 -27.64 -24.28 -12.32
CA SER A 12 -27.50 -23.67 -13.64
C SER A 12 -26.17 -24.08 -14.26
N TRP A 13 -26.22 -24.69 -15.44
CA TRP A 13 -25.04 -25.13 -16.20
C TRP A 13 -24.04 -23.99 -16.44
N THR A 14 -24.51 -22.74 -16.45
CA THR A 14 -23.67 -21.53 -16.55
C THR A 14 -22.75 -21.29 -15.35
N LYS A 15 -23.12 -21.76 -14.14
CA LYS A 15 -22.26 -21.63 -12.94
C LYS A 15 -21.15 -22.68 -12.89
N LEU A 16 -21.36 -23.85 -13.50
CA LEU A 16 -20.37 -24.93 -13.56
C LEU A 16 -19.23 -24.59 -14.53
N VAL A 17 -19.57 -24.03 -15.70
CA VAL A 17 -18.57 -23.71 -16.74
C VAL A 17 -17.73 -22.47 -16.38
N SER A 18 -18.28 -21.51 -15.63
CA SER A 18 -17.51 -20.33 -15.19
C SER A 18 -16.47 -20.64 -14.11
N GLY A 19 -16.63 -21.73 -13.35
CA GLY A 19 -15.70 -22.10 -12.27
C GLY A 19 -14.46 -22.84 -12.78
N GLU A 20 -14.61 -23.67 -13.82
CA GLU A 20 -13.53 -24.55 -14.30
C GLU A 20 -12.55 -23.85 -15.25
N ILE A 21 -12.99 -22.85 -16.00
CA ILE A 21 -12.13 -22.16 -17.00
C ILE A 21 -11.05 -21.31 -16.32
N GLN A 22 -11.27 -20.83 -15.10
CA GLN A 22 -10.36 -19.92 -14.42
C GLN A 22 -9.29 -20.60 -13.55
N GLN A 23 -9.28 -21.94 -13.49
CA GLN A 23 -8.33 -22.73 -12.70
C GLN A 23 -6.99 -23.02 -13.41
N ARG A 24 -6.88 -22.80 -14.73
CA ARG A 24 -5.78 -23.40 -15.51
C ARG A 24 -4.49 -22.58 -15.67
N CYS A 25 -4.36 -21.38 -15.08
CA CYS A 25 -3.15 -20.56 -15.27
C CYS A 25 -2.54 -19.94 -13.99
N PHE A 26 -2.97 -20.33 -12.79
CA PHE A 26 -2.37 -19.83 -11.55
C PHE A 26 -1.99 -20.97 -10.61
N HIS A 27 -0.74 -20.97 -10.13
CA HIS A 27 -0.22 -21.93 -9.13
C HIS A 27 -0.96 -21.84 -7.77
N SER A 28 -1.76 -20.80 -7.57
CA SER A 28 -2.55 -20.55 -6.36
C SER A 28 -3.99 -20.24 -6.75
N SER A 29 -4.95 -20.82 -6.03
CA SER A 29 -6.37 -20.56 -6.31
C SER A 29 -6.72 -19.07 -6.09
N PRO A 30 -7.67 -18.50 -6.86
CA PRO A 30 -8.14 -17.13 -6.67
C PRO A 30 -8.64 -16.84 -5.25
N ALA A 31 -9.20 -17.86 -4.58
CA ALA A 31 -9.64 -17.78 -3.18
C ALA A 31 -8.47 -17.62 -2.19
N VAL A 32 -7.32 -18.25 -2.47
CA VAL A 32 -6.10 -18.08 -1.67
C VAL A 32 -5.50 -16.69 -1.88
N PHE A 33 -5.56 -16.15 -3.10
CA PHE A 33 -5.07 -14.80 -3.40
C PHE A 33 -5.90 -13.73 -2.69
N GLY A 34 -7.24 -13.82 -2.79
CA GLY A 34 -8.17 -12.90 -2.13
C GLY A 34 -8.20 -12.99 -0.60
N ALA A 35 -7.66 -14.06 -0.02
CA ALA A 35 -7.55 -14.24 1.44
C ALA A 35 -6.12 -14.01 1.98
N SER A 36 -5.12 -13.82 1.11
CA SER A 36 -3.73 -13.73 1.54
C SER A 36 -3.42 -12.36 2.17
N LYS A 37 -3.21 -12.36 3.49
CA LYS A 37 -2.68 -11.19 4.21
C LYS A 37 -1.18 -11.09 3.94
N VAL A 38 -0.81 -10.41 2.87
CA VAL A 38 0.60 -10.19 2.49
C VAL A 38 1.15 -9.01 3.28
N ALA A 39 2.20 -9.24 4.07
CA ALA A 39 2.90 -8.19 4.81
C ALA A 39 3.50 -7.13 3.86
N MET A 40 3.56 -5.88 4.33
CA MET A 40 4.12 -4.76 3.56
C MET A 40 5.61 -4.94 3.26
N SER A 41 6.38 -5.40 4.25
CA SER A 41 7.81 -5.67 4.07
C SER A 41 8.28 -6.76 5.05
N LYS A 42 9.54 -7.18 4.95
CA LYS A 42 10.15 -8.09 5.95
C LYS A 42 10.22 -7.45 7.35
N LEU A 43 10.25 -6.12 7.42
CA LEU A 43 10.32 -5.34 8.66
C LEU A 43 8.91 -4.96 9.16
N ASP A 44 7.97 -4.79 8.23
CA ASP A 44 6.61 -4.33 8.49
C ASP A 44 5.61 -5.46 8.24
N THR A 45 5.22 -6.17 9.30
CA THR A 45 4.31 -7.32 9.22
C THR A 45 2.84 -6.94 8.97
N LYS A 46 2.52 -5.64 8.97
CA LYS A 46 1.17 -5.15 8.66
C LYS A 46 0.79 -5.56 7.22
N PRO A 47 -0.42 -6.11 7.01
CA PRO A 47 -0.84 -6.53 5.68
C PRO A 47 -1.11 -5.33 4.76
N LEU A 48 -0.89 -5.52 3.46
CA LEU A 48 -1.21 -4.53 2.42
C LEU A 48 -2.73 -4.31 2.32
N PRO A 49 -3.23 -3.06 2.33
CA PRO A 49 -4.65 -2.76 2.45
C PRO A 49 -5.42 -2.79 1.11
N TYR A 50 -5.12 -3.73 0.21
CA TYR A 50 -5.71 -3.75 -1.14
C TYR A 50 -7.25 -3.78 -1.15
N ASP A 51 -7.88 -4.46 -0.20
CA ASP A 51 -9.35 -4.49 -0.07
C ASP A 51 -9.95 -3.09 0.15
N ILE A 52 -9.26 -2.25 0.92
CA ILE A 52 -9.68 -0.88 1.21
C ILE A 52 -9.44 -0.01 -0.03
N LEU A 53 -8.28 -0.16 -0.66
CA LEU A 53 -7.92 0.59 -1.86
C LEU A 53 -8.92 0.32 -3.00
N GLU A 54 -9.29 -0.94 -3.23
CA GLU A 54 -10.26 -1.31 -4.27
C GLU A 54 -11.64 -0.69 -4.02
N LYS A 55 -12.12 -0.71 -2.76
CA LYS A 55 -13.39 -0.08 -2.39
C LYS A 55 -13.38 1.42 -2.65
N ARG A 56 -12.29 2.10 -2.30
CA ARG A 56 -12.14 3.55 -2.51
C ARG A 56 -12.08 3.91 -4.00
N ILE A 57 -11.40 3.11 -4.81
CA ILE A 57 -11.36 3.29 -6.27
C ILE A 57 -12.76 3.20 -6.86
N LYS A 58 -13.57 2.21 -6.45
CA LYS A 58 -14.95 2.05 -6.93
C LYS A 58 -15.79 3.30 -6.63
N ILE A 59 -15.75 3.78 -5.38
CA ILE A 59 -16.45 5.00 -4.97
C ILE A 59 -16.06 6.19 -5.87
N VAL A 60 -14.76 6.41 -6.10
CA VAL A 60 -14.30 7.55 -6.89
C VAL A 60 -14.58 7.37 -8.39
N ALA A 61 -14.50 6.15 -8.91
CA ALA A 61 -14.83 5.85 -10.30
C ALA A 61 -16.30 6.11 -10.60
N ASP A 62 -17.21 5.70 -9.70
CA ASP A 62 -18.65 5.92 -9.82
C ASP A 62 -18.99 7.42 -9.76
N ARG A 63 -18.28 8.19 -8.92
CA ARG A 63 -18.45 9.66 -8.82
C ARG A 63 -17.98 10.40 -10.06
N LEU A 64 -16.84 10.02 -10.62
CA LEU A 64 -16.22 10.75 -11.74
C LEU A 64 -16.75 10.32 -13.12
N GLY A 65 -17.37 9.14 -13.23
CA GLY A 65 -18.00 8.67 -14.46
C GLY A 65 -17.04 8.50 -15.65
N LYS A 66 -15.74 8.41 -15.40
CA LYS A 66 -14.68 8.34 -16.43
C LYS A 66 -13.63 7.29 -16.08
N PRO A 67 -12.94 6.70 -17.07
CA PRO A 67 -11.82 5.79 -16.80
C PRO A 67 -10.69 6.53 -16.07
N LEU A 68 -10.16 5.89 -15.02
CA LEU A 68 -9.05 6.42 -14.22
C LEU A 68 -7.71 5.87 -14.73
N SER A 69 -6.72 6.75 -14.83
CA SER A 69 -5.32 6.36 -15.04
C SER A 69 -4.75 5.60 -13.83
N LEU A 70 -3.61 4.94 -14.01
CA LEU A 70 -2.96 4.23 -12.89
C LEU A 70 -2.61 5.17 -11.74
N ALA A 71 -2.02 6.33 -12.04
CA ALA A 71 -1.67 7.32 -11.04
C ALA A 71 -2.90 7.81 -10.26
N GLU A 72 -4.02 8.04 -10.94
CA GLU A 72 -5.28 8.40 -10.29
C GLU A 72 -5.82 7.28 -9.42
N LYS A 73 -5.75 6.03 -9.86
CA LYS A 73 -6.16 4.88 -9.01
C LYS A 73 -5.32 4.83 -7.75
N VAL A 74 -4.00 4.98 -7.84
CA VAL A 74 -3.12 5.00 -6.67
C VAL A 74 -3.43 6.21 -5.77
N LEU A 75 -3.51 7.43 -6.31
CA LEU A 75 -3.79 8.61 -5.50
C LEU A 75 -5.18 8.58 -4.86
N TYR A 76 -6.23 8.34 -5.64
CA TYR A 76 -7.61 8.40 -5.16
C TYR A 76 -7.97 7.23 -4.24
N SER A 77 -7.30 6.09 -4.36
CA SER A 77 -7.44 5.00 -3.39
C SER A 77 -6.89 5.35 -1.99
N HIS A 78 -6.01 6.35 -1.88
CA HIS A 78 -5.43 6.80 -0.61
C HIS A 78 -6.13 8.04 -0.04
N LEU A 79 -7.28 8.45 -0.58
CA LEU A 79 -8.06 9.54 0.00
C LEU A 79 -8.56 9.19 1.40
N ASP A 80 -8.54 10.20 2.28
CA ASP A 80 -9.11 10.09 3.63
C ASP A 80 -10.64 9.96 3.56
N ASP A 81 -11.28 10.81 2.75
CA ASP A 81 -12.72 10.79 2.47
C ASP A 81 -12.98 10.70 0.95
N PRO A 82 -13.11 9.49 0.38
CA PRO A 82 -13.33 9.30 -1.05
C PRO A 82 -14.74 9.72 -1.51
N VAL A 83 -15.69 9.98 -0.60
CA VAL A 83 -17.08 10.31 -0.92
C VAL A 83 -17.24 11.81 -1.12
N ASN A 84 -16.64 12.62 -0.24
CA ASN A 84 -16.84 14.07 -0.24
C ASN A 84 -15.64 14.86 -0.76
N GLN A 85 -14.47 14.24 -0.94
CA GLN A 85 -13.30 14.93 -1.47
C GLN A 85 -13.59 15.51 -2.86
N ASP A 86 -13.30 16.80 -3.01
CA ASP A 86 -13.28 17.47 -4.30
C ASP A 86 -12.04 17.07 -5.13
N ILE A 87 -12.25 16.80 -6.41
CA ILE A 87 -11.25 16.21 -7.32
C ILE A 87 -11.27 16.95 -8.66
N GLU A 88 -10.44 17.97 -8.76
CA GLU A 88 -10.10 18.68 -9.97
C GLU A 88 -8.58 18.67 -10.19
N ARG A 89 -8.15 18.18 -11.35
CA ARG A 89 -6.73 18.02 -11.67
C ARG A 89 -6.05 19.38 -11.75
N GLY A 90 -4.97 19.55 -11.00
CA GLY A 90 -4.20 20.80 -10.97
C GLY A 90 -4.83 21.93 -10.16
N VAL A 91 -5.98 21.69 -9.52
CA VAL A 91 -6.71 22.69 -8.74
C VAL A 91 -6.94 22.21 -7.30
N SER A 92 -7.54 21.05 -7.11
CA SER A 92 -7.92 20.60 -5.77
C SER A 92 -6.73 20.09 -4.95
N TYR A 93 -6.70 20.42 -3.67
CA TYR A 93 -5.76 19.84 -2.71
C TYR A 93 -6.32 18.55 -2.12
N LEU A 94 -5.62 17.42 -2.35
CA LEU A 94 -6.09 16.10 -1.95
C LEU A 94 -5.65 15.77 -0.52
N LYS A 95 -6.61 15.39 0.33
CA LYS A 95 -6.32 14.85 1.67
C LYS A 95 -6.05 13.35 1.57
N LEU A 96 -4.77 13.00 1.66
CA LEU A 96 -4.28 11.63 1.45
C LEU A 96 -3.82 10.98 2.77
N ARG A 97 -3.81 9.65 2.78
CA ARG A 97 -3.24 8.80 3.83
C ARG A 97 -2.12 7.95 3.25
N PRO A 98 -0.86 8.43 3.28
CA PRO A 98 0.29 7.64 2.85
C PRO A 98 0.47 6.39 3.71
N ASP A 99 0.92 5.29 3.10
CA ASP A 99 1.12 4.01 3.80
C ASP A 99 2.43 3.94 4.60
N ARG A 100 3.46 4.67 4.18
CA ARG A 100 4.77 4.73 4.84
C ARG A 100 5.47 6.06 4.58
N VAL A 101 6.47 6.37 5.40
CA VAL A 101 7.38 7.50 5.22
C VAL A 101 8.82 6.97 5.10
N ALA A 102 9.60 7.53 4.20
CA ALA A 102 11.03 7.27 4.11
C ALA A 102 11.76 8.61 4.09
N MET A 103 12.82 8.72 4.87
CA MET A 103 13.67 9.90 4.96
C MET A 103 15.12 9.48 4.72
N GLN A 104 15.92 10.40 4.22
CA GLN A 104 17.37 10.27 4.15
C GLN A 104 18.03 11.12 5.24
N ASP A 105 19.23 10.78 5.67
CA ASP A 105 19.96 11.41 6.78
C ASP A 105 20.06 12.96 6.68
N ALA A 106 20.39 13.51 5.52
CA ALA A 106 20.49 14.96 5.31
C ALA A 106 19.17 15.73 5.50
N THR A 107 18.00 15.09 5.42
CA THR A 107 16.67 15.70 5.63
C THR A 107 15.95 15.17 6.87
N ALA A 108 16.31 13.97 7.31
CA ALA A 108 15.70 13.29 8.45
C ALA A 108 15.95 14.05 9.75
N GLN A 109 17.13 14.65 9.92
CA GLN A 109 17.47 15.39 11.14
C GLN A 109 16.42 16.46 11.47
N MET A 110 16.14 17.35 10.51
CA MET A 110 15.18 18.43 10.73
C MET A 110 13.73 17.90 10.84
N ALA A 111 13.38 16.88 10.05
CA ALA A 111 12.07 16.25 10.15
C ALA A 111 11.84 15.64 11.55
N MET A 112 12.86 15.00 12.13
CA MET A 112 12.80 14.44 13.47
C MET A 112 12.74 15.52 14.55
N LEU A 113 13.47 16.64 14.41
CA LEU A 113 13.36 17.77 15.34
C LEU A 113 11.95 18.37 15.36
N GLN A 114 11.32 18.51 14.20
CA GLN A 114 9.92 18.95 14.10
C GLN A 114 8.97 17.90 14.70
N PHE A 115 9.23 16.61 14.48
CA PHE A 115 8.45 15.54 15.08
C PHE A 115 8.57 15.53 16.62
N ILE A 116 9.76 15.73 17.18
CA ILE A 116 9.99 15.89 18.63
C ILE A 116 9.21 17.09 19.16
N SER A 117 9.25 18.22 18.43
CA SER A 117 8.53 19.44 18.79
C SER A 117 7.01 19.27 18.78
N SER A 118 6.48 18.31 18.02
CA SER A 118 5.05 17.97 18.02
C SER A 118 4.56 17.32 19.32
N GLY A 119 5.48 16.82 20.16
CA GLY A 119 5.15 16.12 21.40
C GLY A 119 4.53 14.73 21.21
N LEU A 120 4.47 14.21 19.98
CA LEU A 120 3.92 12.88 19.71
C LEU A 120 4.90 11.79 20.18
N PRO A 121 4.42 10.73 20.88
CA PRO A 121 5.30 9.72 21.45
C PRO A 121 5.85 8.72 20.42
N LYS A 122 5.19 8.57 19.27
CA LYS A 122 5.57 7.63 18.20
C LYS A 122 4.99 8.00 16.85
N VAL A 123 5.64 7.55 15.78
CA VAL A 123 5.15 7.70 14.40
C VAL A 123 3.87 6.88 14.17
N ALA A 124 2.99 7.39 13.30
CA ALA A 124 1.69 6.78 13.01
C ALA A 124 1.76 5.67 11.95
N VAL A 125 2.67 5.81 10.98
CA VAL A 125 2.88 4.88 9.87
C VAL A 125 4.32 4.34 9.93
N PRO A 126 4.62 3.19 9.31
CA PRO A 126 5.99 2.72 9.14
C PRO A 126 6.89 3.82 8.58
N SER A 127 7.99 4.09 9.27
CA SER A 127 8.95 5.13 8.91
C SER A 127 10.36 4.58 8.91
N THR A 128 11.15 4.88 7.88
CA THR A 128 12.57 4.51 7.80
C THR A 128 13.46 5.74 7.57
N ILE A 129 14.64 5.74 8.18
CA ILE A 129 15.71 6.70 7.90
C ILE A 129 16.84 5.91 7.24
N HIS A 130 17.33 6.41 6.12
CA HIS A 130 18.44 5.84 5.36
C HIS A 130 19.66 6.77 5.50
N CYS A 131 20.79 6.23 5.96
CA CYS A 131 22.03 7.00 6.12
C CYS A 131 22.94 6.80 4.91
N ASP A 132 22.70 7.61 3.88
CA ASP A 132 23.33 7.47 2.56
C ASP A 132 23.92 8.78 2.01
N HIS A 133 23.60 9.97 2.56
CA HIS A 133 24.11 11.25 2.03
C HIS A 133 25.37 11.73 2.74
N LEU A 134 25.64 11.31 3.98
CA LEU A 134 26.78 11.81 4.76
C LEU A 134 28.06 10.95 4.64
N ILE A 135 28.17 10.14 3.59
CA ILE A 135 29.37 9.32 3.31
C ILE A 135 30.16 9.99 2.17
N GLU A 136 31.22 10.70 2.52
CA GLU A 136 32.10 11.33 1.53
C GLU A 136 33.03 10.30 0.88
N ALA A 137 33.02 10.24 -0.45
CA ALA A 137 33.94 9.43 -1.23
C ALA A 137 35.32 10.11 -1.31
N GLN A 138 36.35 9.50 -0.73
CA GLN A 138 37.70 10.06 -0.71
C GLN A 138 38.76 9.02 -1.08
N VAL A 139 38.80 7.88 -0.39
CA VAL A 139 39.85 6.86 -0.60
C VAL A 139 39.28 5.56 -1.18
N GLY A 140 38.10 5.15 -0.71
CA GLY A 140 37.47 3.89 -1.07
C GLY A 140 36.42 3.46 -0.06
N GLY A 141 35.46 2.63 -0.50
CA GLY A 141 34.21 2.41 0.24
C GLY A 141 34.35 1.94 1.69
N VAL A 142 35.29 1.04 2.00
CA VAL A 142 35.46 0.52 3.37
C VAL A 142 36.04 1.57 4.31
N GLU A 143 37.04 2.31 3.84
CA GLU A 143 37.72 3.35 4.61
C GLU A 143 36.82 4.58 4.79
N ASP A 144 36.15 4.99 3.71
CA ASP A 144 35.21 6.12 3.71
C ASP A 144 34.01 5.85 4.62
N LEU A 145 33.46 4.63 4.62
CA LEU A 145 32.36 4.25 5.51
C LEU A 145 32.80 4.28 6.99
N LYS A 146 34.03 3.80 7.28
CA LYS A 146 34.55 3.84 8.66
C LYS A 146 34.72 5.29 9.11
N ARG A 147 35.33 6.13 8.27
CA ARG A 147 35.52 7.56 8.51
C ARG A 147 34.19 8.30 8.73
N ALA A 148 33.18 8.02 7.89
CA ALA A 148 31.86 8.64 8.00
C ALA A 148 31.15 8.30 9.33
N LYS A 149 31.30 7.06 9.83
CA LYS A 149 30.75 6.65 11.14
C LYS A 149 31.41 7.37 12.32
N ASP A 150 32.70 7.68 12.21
CA ASP A 150 33.44 8.40 13.25
C ASP A 150 33.16 9.91 13.20
N LEU A 151 33.06 10.49 11.99
CA LEU A 151 32.84 11.93 11.78
C LEU A 151 31.40 12.37 12.07
N ASN A 152 30.40 11.61 11.61
CA ASN A 152 28.98 11.98 11.71
C ASN A 152 28.27 11.19 12.81
N LYS A 153 28.95 10.95 13.93
CA LYS A 153 28.45 10.08 15.01
C LYS A 153 27.20 10.62 15.70
N GLU A 154 26.96 11.92 15.58
CA GLU A 154 25.80 12.64 16.08
C GLU A 154 24.52 12.42 15.24
N VAL A 155 24.64 11.79 14.07
CA VAL A 155 23.55 11.56 13.09
C VAL A 155 23.17 10.08 13.04
#